data_AF-H6L6A8-F1
#
_entry.id   AF-H6L6A8-F1
#
_cell.length_a   1.000
_cell.length_b   1.000
_cell.length_c   1.000
_cell.angle_alpha   90.00
_cell.angle_beta   90.00
_cell.angle_gamma   90.00
#
_symmetry.space_group_name_H-M   'P 1'
#
loop_
_entity.id
_entity.type
_entity.pdbx_description
1 polymer ?
#
loop_
_entity_poly.entity_id
_entity_poly.type
_entity_poly.pdbx_seq_one_letter_code
_entity_poly.pdbx_strand_id
1 'polypeptide(L)'
;MPENQAFDKLWKKVANDNRLVLPKDLKHTLFFSQMIMKWSPKTQSFVSNGRLQLASMMGTHIGQIVKGAVEVQMDPARGDVLNIYFVSPNGEWYYFQYTNGVLTTASSKPEYNNAVAGLKRKFAKVKINGKTYSVEAGNSGMYSQFRLRANSAF
;
A
#
# COMPACT_ATOMS: atom_id res chain seq x y z
N MET A 1 33.45 -8.96 -9.09
CA MET A 1 32.05 -8.53 -9.29
C MET A 1 32.10 -7.31 -10.21
N PRO A 2 31.31 -7.20 -11.28
CA PRO A 2 31.40 -6.05 -12.18
C PRO A 2 30.96 -4.78 -11.45
N GLU A 3 31.79 -3.76 -11.54
CA GLU A 3 31.63 -2.43 -10.96
C GLU A 3 30.36 -1.76 -11.52
N ASN A 4 29.33 -1.64 -10.67
CA ASN A 4 28.04 -1.11 -11.07
C ASN A 4 28.07 0.42 -11.00
N GLN A 5 28.56 1.06 -12.07
CA GLN A 5 28.64 2.52 -12.22
C GLN A 5 27.32 3.27 -11.93
N ALA A 6 26.16 2.60 -12.03
CA ALA A 6 24.88 3.18 -11.67
C ALA A 6 24.71 3.32 -10.14
N PHE A 7 25.26 2.39 -9.37
CA PHE A 7 25.27 2.41 -7.91
C PHE A 7 26.17 3.55 -7.40
N ASP A 8 27.36 3.72 -7.94
CA ASP A 8 28.29 4.78 -7.51
C ASP A 8 27.77 6.19 -7.82
N LYS A 9 27.09 6.36 -8.96
CA LYS A 9 26.40 7.62 -9.29
C LYS A 9 25.24 7.91 -8.34
N LEU A 10 24.53 6.88 -7.89
CA LEU A 10 23.47 7.00 -6.89
C LEU A 10 24.03 7.53 -5.56
N TRP A 11 25.12 6.93 -5.06
CA TRP A 11 25.72 7.31 -3.77
C TRP A 11 26.31 8.72 -3.75
N LYS A 12 26.98 9.15 -4.84
CA LYS A 12 27.46 10.53 -4.97
C LYS A 12 26.31 11.55 -4.90
N LYS A 13 25.13 11.19 -5.43
CA LYS A 13 23.95 12.06 -5.36
C LYS A 13 23.31 12.08 -3.97
N VAL A 14 23.23 10.93 -3.31
CA VAL A 14 22.71 10.82 -1.93
C VAL A 14 23.56 11.62 -0.95
N ALA A 15 24.89 11.57 -1.10
CA ALA A 15 25.83 12.34 -0.27
C ALA A 15 25.66 13.86 -0.41
N ASN A 16 25.31 14.34 -1.61
CA ASN A 16 25.15 15.77 -1.90
C ASN A 16 23.75 16.31 -1.54
N ASP A 17 22.69 15.53 -1.77
CA ASP A 17 21.30 15.97 -1.55
C ASP A 17 20.82 15.71 -0.10
N ASN A 18 21.64 15.05 0.72
CA ASN A 18 21.31 14.55 2.07
C ASN A 18 19.98 13.76 2.11
N ARG A 19 19.58 13.20 0.96
CA ARG A 19 18.32 12.49 0.74
C ARG A 19 18.59 11.26 -0.10
N LEU A 20 18.10 10.12 0.37
CA LEU A 20 18.12 8.88 -0.39
C LEU A 20 17.18 9.02 -1.60
N VAL A 21 17.74 9.25 -2.79
CA VAL A 21 16.97 9.24 -4.04
C VAL A 21 16.89 7.79 -4.52
N LEU A 22 15.69 7.21 -4.51
CA LEU A 22 15.49 5.86 -5.02
C LEU A 22 15.73 5.80 -6.54
N PRO A 23 16.35 4.72 -7.06
CA PRO A 23 16.38 4.40 -8.48
C PRO A 23 15.00 4.52 -9.10
N LYS A 24 14.92 4.90 -10.39
CA LYS A 24 13.63 5.10 -11.09
C LYS A 24 12.73 3.86 -10.98
N ASP A 25 13.32 2.67 -11.03
CA ASP A 25 12.61 1.39 -11.01
C ASP A 25 11.97 1.09 -9.65
N LEU A 26 12.41 1.74 -8.56
CA LEU A 26 11.88 1.57 -7.20
C LEU A 26 10.89 2.67 -6.79
N LYS A 27 10.50 3.54 -7.73
CA LYS A 27 9.48 4.57 -7.49
C LYS A 27 8.08 3.98 -7.57
N HIS A 28 7.71 3.24 -6.53
CA HIS A 28 6.36 2.68 -6.37
C HIS A 28 5.48 3.56 -5.47
N THR A 29 4.16 3.37 -5.55
CA THR A 29 3.19 4.02 -4.65
C THR A 29 3.49 3.68 -3.19
N LEU A 30 3.65 2.39 -2.90
CA LEU A 30 4.13 1.87 -1.63
C LEU A 30 5.27 0.89 -1.94
N PHE A 31 6.41 1.08 -1.29
CA PHE A 31 7.53 0.16 -1.40
C PHE A 31 7.86 -0.42 -0.02
N PHE A 32 7.55 -1.70 0.14
CA PHE A 32 7.90 -2.45 1.33
C PHE A 32 9.21 -3.21 1.07
N SER A 33 10.29 -2.88 1.79
CA SER A 33 11.59 -3.54 1.62
C SER A 33 11.60 -4.97 2.15
N GLN A 34 10.74 -5.24 3.13
CA GLN A 34 10.55 -6.58 3.69
C GLN A 34 9.10 -6.78 4.11
N MET A 35 8.51 -7.88 3.66
CA MET A 35 7.16 -8.30 3.99
C MET A 35 7.09 -9.82 3.98
N ILE A 36 6.89 -10.42 5.16
CA ILE A 36 6.75 -11.88 5.28
C ILE A 36 5.27 -12.22 5.14
N MET A 37 4.93 -13.06 4.18
CA MET A 37 3.56 -13.50 3.92
C MET A 37 3.39 -15.00 4.21
N LYS A 38 2.21 -15.37 4.70
CA LYS A 38 1.77 -16.77 4.89
C LYS A 38 0.52 -17.04 4.07
N TRP A 39 0.39 -18.25 3.56
CA TRP A 39 -0.87 -18.72 2.98
C TRP A 39 -1.87 -19.03 4.10
N SER A 40 -3.08 -18.51 3.97
CA SER A 40 -4.22 -18.79 4.85
C SER A 40 -5.26 -19.64 4.10
N PRO A 41 -5.40 -20.94 4.41
CA PRO A 41 -6.39 -21.80 3.76
C PRO A 41 -7.83 -21.35 4.02
N LYS A 42 -8.10 -20.74 5.19
CA LYS A 42 -9.43 -20.26 5.59
C LYS A 42 -9.96 -19.18 4.67
N THR A 43 -9.08 -18.29 4.20
CA THR A 43 -9.42 -17.12 3.40
C THR A 43 -8.92 -17.23 1.96
N GLN A 44 -8.25 -18.35 1.62
CA GLN A 44 -7.60 -18.61 0.35
C GLN A 44 -6.77 -17.41 -0.11
N SER A 45 -5.94 -16.89 0.80
CA SER A 45 -5.20 -15.65 0.61
C SER A 45 -3.79 -15.72 1.17
N PHE A 46 -2.89 -14.93 0.58
CA PHE A 46 -1.61 -14.62 1.19
C PHE A 46 -1.77 -13.42 2.10
N VAL A 47 -1.39 -13.55 3.37
CA VAL A 47 -1.52 -12.50 4.39
C VAL A 47 -0.13 -12.20 4.95
N SER A 48 0.23 -10.92 5.03
CA SER A 48 1.48 -10.48 5.65
C SER A 48 1.41 -10.49 7.16
N ASN A 49 2.57 -10.63 7.80
CA ASN A 49 2.68 -10.44 9.24
C ASN A 49 2.42 -8.97 9.62
N GLY A 50 2.06 -8.74 10.89
CA GLY A 50 1.66 -7.44 11.45
C GLY A 50 2.72 -6.32 11.45
N ARG A 51 3.88 -6.51 10.80
CA ARG A 51 5.02 -5.59 10.75
C ARG A 51 5.47 -5.40 9.31
N LEU A 52 5.27 -4.19 8.77
CA LEU A 52 5.64 -3.84 7.40
C LEU A 52 6.83 -2.87 7.42
N GLN A 53 7.91 -3.20 6.71
CA GLN A 53 9.03 -2.26 6.52
C GLN A 53 8.75 -1.34 5.34
N LEU A 54 8.15 -0.18 5.60
CA LEU A 54 7.82 0.82 4.59
C LEU A 54 9.07 1.66 4.27
N ALA A 55 9.73 1.30 3.18
CA ALA A 55 10.93 1.98 2.73
C ALA A 55 10.60 3.31 2.05
N SER A 56 9.59 3.36 1.19
CA SER A 56 9.16 4.61 0.56
C SER A 56 7.68 4.64 0.17
N MET A 57 7.16 5.84 0.00
CA MET A 57 5.83 6.10 -0.54
C MET A 57 5.92 7.17 -1.62
N MET A 58 5.35 6.91 -2.79
CA MET A 58 5.42 7.79 -3.98
C MET A 58 6.86 8.20 -4.33
N GLY A 59 7.83 7.30 -4.11
CA GLY A 59 9.27 7.55 -4.30
C GLY A 59 9.93 8.44 -3.25
N THR A 60 9.19 8.90 -2.23
CA THR A 60 9.75 9.61 -1.07
C THR A 60 10.18 8.61 -0.01
N HIS A 61 11.46 8.62 0.35
CA HIS A 61 12.00 7.74 1.39
C HIS A 61 11.33 8.01 2.75
N ILE A 62 10.82 6.95 3.37
CA ILE A 62 10.21 6.97 4.71
C ILE A 62 11.09 6.21 5.71
N GLY A 63 11.50 4.98 5.37
CA GLY A 63 12.39 4.18 6.21
C GLY A 63 11.81 3.82 7.57
N GLN A 64 10.54 3.44 7.65
CA GLN A 64 9.87 3.12 8.92
C GLN A 64 9.29 1.70 8.95
N ILE A 65 9.31 1.10 10.14
CA ILE A 65 8.56 -0.14 10.41
C ILE A 65 7.20 0.27 10.96
N VAL A 66 6.14 -0.02 10.20
CA VAL A 66 4.77 0.31 10.58
C VAL A 66 4.00 -0.95 10.95
N LYS A 67 3.09 -0.83 11.93
CA LYS A 67 2.12 -1.88 12.21
C LYS A 67 1.11 -1.90 11.07
N GLY A 68 0.88 -3.06 10.48
CA GLY A 68 0.00 -3.17 9.33
C GLY A 68 -0.08 -4.58 8.79
N ALA A 69 -0.97 -4.81 7.83
CA ALA A 69 -1.00 -6.04 7.07
C ALA A 69 -1.36 -5.76 5.61
N VAL A 70 -0.83 -6.60 4.75
CA VAL A 70 -1.19 -6.72 3.33
C VAL A 70 -1.81 -8.09 3.15
N GLU A 71 -2.87 -8.17 2.36
CA GLU A 71 -3.43 -9.43 1.94
C GLU A 71 -3.74 -9.42 0.45
N VAL A 72 -3.41 -10.53 -0.21
CA VAL A 72 -3.82 -10.81 -1.57
C VAL A 72 -4.74 -12.02 -1.54
N GLN A 73 -6.02 -11.79 -1.79
CA GLN A 73 -7.00 -12.85 -1.97
C GLN A 73 -7.10 -13.16 -3.45
N MET A 74 -6.95 -14.44 -3.78
CA MET A 74 -7.07 -14.92 -5.14
C MET A 74 -8.46 -15.50 -5.30
N ASP A 75 -9.33 -14.83 -6.04
CA ASP A 75 -10.69 -15.31 -6.33
C ASP A 75 -10.81 -15.57 -7.85
N PRO A 76 -10.79 -16.85 -8.28
CA PRO A 76 -10.90 -17.21 -9.69
C PRO A 76 -12.19 -16.72 -10.37
N ALA A 77 -13.26 -16.49 -9.60
CA ALA A 77 -14.57 -16.09 -10.12
C ALA A 77 -14.82 -14.58 -10.04
N ARG A 78 -14.29 -13.91 -9.00
CA ARG A 78 -14.59 -12.49 -8.70
C ARG A 78 -13.42 -11.54 -8.95
N GLY A 79 -12.25 -12.07 -9.28
CA GLY A 79 -11.03 -11.31 -9.47
C GLY A 79 -10.28 -11.08 -8.16
N ASP A 80 -8.97 -10.87 -8.27
CA ASP A 80 -8.10 -10.74 -7.10
C ASP A 80 -8.45 -9.49 -6.27
N VAL A 81 -8.34 -9.63 -4.95
CA VAL A 81 -8.57 -8.55 -3.99
C VAL A 81 -7.28 -8.27 -3.23
N LEU A 82 -6.81 -7.04 -3.32
CA LEU A 82 -5.69 -6.54 -2.53
C LEU A 82 -6.24 -5.73 -1.35
N ASN A 83 -5.94 -6.15 -0.12
CA ASN A 83 -6.21 -5.37 1.09
C ASN A 83 -4.88 -4.90 1.69
N ILE A 84 -4.83 -3.64 2.12
CA ILE A 84 -3.68 -3.06 2.82
C ILE A 84 -4.21 -2.22 3.97
N TYR A 85 -3.62 -2.38 5.15
CA TYR A 85 -3.72 -1.36 6.19
C TYR A 85 -2.37 -1.14 6.84
N PHE A 86 -2.17 0.08 7.31
CA PHE A 86 -1.07 0.39 8.22
C PHE A 86 -1.50 1.47 9.21
N VAL A 87 -0.79 1.52 10.33
CA VAL A 87 -0.97 2.46 11.42
C VAL A 87 0.25 3.36 11.48
N SER A 88 0.02 4.66 11.46
CA SER A 88 1.06 5.67 11.64
C SER A 88 1.66 5.59 13.05
N PRO A 89 2.83 6.21 13.28
CA PRO A 89 3.40 6.33 14.63
C PRO A 89 2.45 7.02 15.63
N ASN A 90 1.58 7.91 15.15
CA ASN A 90 0.59 8.62 15.97
C ASN A 90 -0.70 7.82 16.22
N GLY A 91 -0.76 6.56 15.77
CA GLY A 91 -1.90 5.67 15.98
C GLY A 91 -3.03 5.80 14.96
N GLU A 92 -2.87 6.62 13.93
CA GLU A 92 -3.90 6.78 12.90
C GLU A 92 -3.79 5.64 11.88
N TRP A 93 -4.90 5.00 11.53
CA TRP A 93 -4.91 3.91 10.55
C TRP A 93 -5.34 4.39 9.18
N TYR A 94 -4.78 3.78 8.15
CA TYR A 94 -5.17 3.95 6.75
C TYR A 94 -5.46 2.57 6.18
N TYR A 95 -6.54 2.45 5.43
CA TYR A 95 -7.01 1.21 4.84
C TYR A 95 -7.30 1.41 3.35
N PHE A 96 -6.90 0.40 2.57
CA PHE A 96 -7.08 0.34 1.13
C PHE A 96 -7.54 -1.06 0.76
N GLN A 97 -8.61 -1.15 -0.02
CA GLN A 97 -9.00 -2.34 -0.73
C GLN A 97 -9.02 -2.02 -2.22
N TYR A 98 -8.36 -2.85 -3.00
CA TYR A 98 -8.37 -2.73 -4.44
C TYR A 98 -8.89 -4.02 -5.06
N THR A 99 -9.97 -3.90 -5.84
CA THR A 99 -10.57 -5.02 -6.56
C THR A 99 -11.27 -4.51 -7.81
N ASN A 100 -11.09 -5.20 -8.93
CA ASN A 100 -11.78 -4.92 -10.20
C ASN A 100 -11.75 -3.45 -10.65
N GLY A 101 -10.62 -2.77 -10.43
CA GLY A 101 -10.44 -1.35 -10.81
C GLY A 101 -10.96 -0.35 -9.79
N VAL A 102 -11.60 -0.79 -8.71
CA VAL A 102 -12.12 0.07 -7.65
C VAL A 102 -11.15 0.06 -6.46
N LEU A 103 -10.68 1.24 -6.07
CA LEU A 103 -9.95 1.49 -4.83
C LEU A 103 -10.92 2.02 -3.78
N THR A 104 -11.30 1.18 -2.84
CA THR A 104 -12.08 1.58 -1.66
C THR A 104 -11.13 1.92 -0.53
N THR A 105 -11.22 3.12 0.04
CA THR A 105 -10.27 3.57 1.07
C THR A 105 -10.91 4.31 2.23
N ALA A 106 -10.37 4.12 3.43
CA ALA A 106 -10.81 4.77 4.64
C ALA A 106 -9.63 5.00 5.59
N SER A 107 -9.79 5.94 6.52
CA SER A 107 -8.83 6.20 7.60
C SER A 107 -9.54 6.52 8.92
N SER A 108 -8.83 6.45 10.04
CA SER A 108 -9.27 7.11 11.27
C SER A 108 -9.24 8.63 11.19
N LYS A 109 -8.51 9.22 10.23
CA LYS A 109 -8.43 10.67 10.06
C LYS A 109 -9.65 11.22 9.33
N PRO A 110 -10.45 12.09 9.97
CA PRO A 110 -11.58 12.75 9.31
C PRO A 110 -11.14 13.55 8.08
N GLU A 111 -9.98 14.22 8.12
CA GLU A 111 -9.47 15.04 7.02
C GLU A 111 -9.21 14.20 5.77
N TYR A 112 -8.66 12.99 5.95
CA TYR A 112 -8.45 12.04 4.87
C TYR A 112 -9.78 11.59 4.27
N ASN A 113 -10.73 11.17 5.11
CA ASN A 113 -12.04 10.70 4.65
C ASN A 113 -12.81 11.80 3.92
N ASN A 114 -12.75 13.03 4.43
CA ASN A 114 -13.36 14.20 3.80
C ASN A 114 -12.71 14.52 2.44
N ALA A 115 -11.38 14.40 2.34
CA ALA A 115 -10.67 14.57 1.07
C ALA A 115 -11.09 13.52 0.04
N VAL A 116 -11.25 12.26 0.45
CA VAL A 116 -11.73 11.17 -0.42
C VAL A 116 -13.18 11.41 -0.86
N ALA A 117 -14.07 11.76 0.08
CA ALA A 117 -15.47 12.07 -0.22
C ALA A 117 -15.62 13.31 -1.13
N GLY A 118 -14.72 14.28 -0.99
CA GLY A 118 -14.68 15.51 -1.80
C GLY A 118 -13.98 15.37 -3.15
N LEU A 119 -13.52 14.17 -3.54
CA LEU A 119 -12.87 13.98 -4.84
C LEU A 119 -13.81 14.35 -5.99
N LYS A 120 -13.35 15.25 -6.87
CA LYS A 120 -14.07 15.56 -8.11
C LYS A 120 -14.20 14.28 -8.96
N ARG A 121 -15.34 14.10 -9.64
CA ARG A 121 -15.60 12.91 -10.48
C ARG A 121 -14.45 12.53 -11.42
N LYS A 122 -13.76 13.52 -12.01
CA LYS A 122 -12.63 13.29 -12.92
C LYS A 122 -11.38 12.68 -12.28
N PHE A 123 -11.24 12.79 -10.95
CA PHE A 123 -10.17 12.17 -10.18
C PHE A 123 -10.64 10.88 -9.52
N ALA A 124 -11.92 10.84 -9.11
CA ALA A 124 -12.54 9.65 -8.56
C ALA A 124 -12.81 8.56 -9.61
N LYS A 125 -12.81 8.89 -10.91
CA LYS A 125 -12.95 7.93 -12.02
C LYS A 125 -11.99 8.28 -13.15
N VAL A 126 -11.12 7.35 -13.49
CA VAL A 126 -10.09 7.51 -14.52
C VAL A 126 -10.21 6.37 -15.51
N LYS A 127 -10.16 6.68 -16.81
CA LYS A 127 -10.15 5.67 -17.88
C LYS A 127 -8.74 5.53 -18.43
N ILE A 128 -8.17 4.33 -18.38
CA ILE A 128 -6.82 4.03 -18.88
C ILE A 128 -6.95 2.80 -19.78
N ASN A 129 -6.49 2.90 -21.02
CA ASN A 129 -6.51 1.80 -22.01
C ASN A 129 -7.88 1.07 -22.10
N GLY A 130 -8.97 1.83 -22.09
CA GLY A 130 -10.33 1.28 -22.18
C GLY A 130 -10.92 0.78 -20.85
N LYS A 131 -10.11 0.54 -19.82
CA LYS A 131 -10.55 0.13 -18.47
C LYS A 131 -10.82 1.34 -17.59
N THR A 132 -11.85 1.25 -16.76
CA THR A 132 -12.20 2.31 -15.79
C THR A 132 -11.69 1.93 -14.42
N TYR A 133 -11.05 2.89 -13.77
CA TYR A 133 -10.58 2.81 -12.40
C TYR A 133 -11.33 3.84 -11.58
N SER A 134 -11.72 3.51 -10.36
CA SER A 134 -12.40 4.45 -9.46
C SER A 134 -11.84 4.45 -8.05
N VAL A 135 -12.06 5.55 -7.34
CA VAL A 135 -11.77 5.68 -5.91
C VAL A 135 -13.08 5.93 -5.19
N GLU A 136 -13.32 5.15 -4.15
CA GLU A 136 -14.55 5.18 -3.36
C GLU A 136 -14.24 5.26 -1.86
N ALA A 137 -15.11 5.93 -1.11
CA ALA A 137 -15.00 6.01 0.33
C ALA A 137 -15.38 4.66 0.97
N GLY A 138 -14.45 4.08 1.73
CA GLY A 138 -14.69 2.94 2.58
C GLY A 138 -15.22 3.35 3.96
N ASN A 139 -15.24 2.41 4.89
CA ASN A 139 -15.62 2.66 6.28
C ASN A 139 -14.72 1.91 7.27
N SER A 140 -14.85 2.27 8.56
CA SER A 140 -14.10 1.67 9.67
C SER A 140 -14.43 0.19 9.91
N GLY A 141 -15.61 -0.27 9.49
CA GLY A 141 -16.01 -1.67 9.53
C GLY A 141 -15.14 -2.54 8.63
N MET A 142 -14.89 -2.11 7.39
CA MET A 142 -14.03 -2.82 6.44
C MET A 142 -12.60 -2.98 6.98
N TYR A 143 -12.03 -1.89 7.52
CA TYR A 143 -10.74 -1.93 8.22
C TYR A 143 -10.76 -2.93 9.39
N SER A 144 -11.78 -2.86 10.24
CA SER A 144 -11.88 -3.72 11.43
C SER A 144 -11.96 -5.20 11.04
N GLN A 145 -12.76 -5.55 10.05
CA GLN A 145 -12.88 -6.91 9.53
C GLN A 145 -11.56 -7.41 8.94
N PHE A 146 -10.88 -6.59 8.14
CA PHE A 146 -9.58 -6.96 7.59
C PHE A 146 -8.52 -7.14 8.69
N ARG A 147 -8.45 -6.22 9.65
CA ARG A 147 -7.51 -6.30 10.77
C ARG A 147 -7.67 -7.58 11.58
N LEU A 148 -8.92 -7.93 11.92
CA LEU A 148 -9.22 -9.16 12.68
C LEU A 148 -8.79 -10.41 11.90
N ARG A 149 -9.10 -10.44 10.61
CA ARG A 149 -8.75 -11.54 9.71
C ARG A 149 -7.23 -11.68 9.55
N ALA A 150 -6.53 -10.58 9.35
CA ALA A 150 -5.07 -10.57 9.23
C ALA A 150 -4.39 -11.06 10.51
N ASN A 151 -4.91 -10.66 11.69
CA ASN A 151 -4.41 -11.15 12.97
C ASN A 151 -4.67 -12.64 13.17
N SER A 152 -5.75 -13.20 12.61
CA SER A 152 -6.08 -14.64 12.74
C SER A 152 -5.26 -15.56 11.84
N ALA A 153 -4.51 -14.99 10.88
CA ALA A 153 -3.63 -15.75 9.98
C ALA A 153 -2.25 -16.05 10.59
N PHE A 154 -1.95 -15.49 11.77
CA PHE A 154 -0.67 -15.61 12.47
C PHE A 154 -0.82 -16.08 13.91
#